data_AF-A0A0X3Y6U1-F1
#
_entry.id   AF-A0A0X3Y6U1-F1
#
_cell.length_a   1.000
_cell.length_b   1.000
_cell.length_c   1.000
_cell.angle_alpha   90.00
_cell.angle_beta   90.00
_cell.angle_gamma   90.00
#
_symmetry.space_group_name_H-M   'P 1'
#
loop_
_entity.id
_entity.type
_entity.pdbx_description
1 polymer ?
#
loop_
_entity_poly.entity_id
_entity_poly.type
_entity_poly.pdbx_seq_one_letter_code
_entity_poly.pdbx_strand_id
1 'polypeptide(L)'
;MVTHQDRFLEENLMTDFTDFERHGFLGVESLQLSQHISATYGPYLSLFRRLNQVAWSFQYEMNIPKPENDITGAWCAILYARVLNFTQASYMLSLNGLRVQAETQLRCALEPLFKLGALKNDPKFMIEYELAERKDQLKQGRSILEYLKRQKPRDNARIKSMEVECQAKKEELILGLKNHRPQLFEKNDDKTAIEKFSVPASLSAEKAGLLDWYDLLYRMGSASIHSDAKSLESGHFLIGDDHEVEFIKNEPELEDLDEFVNTLCTVLLNAVEFVGAALGEEIPSGQLDAIKEDLMKLSELKN
;
A
#
# COMPACT_ATOMS: atom_id res chain seq x y z
N MET A 1 -16.91 36.14 -7.14
CA MET A 1 -17.16 36.67 -8.50
C MET A 1 -17.07 35.46 -9.41
N VAL A 2 -18.21 34.81 -9.65
CA VAL A 2 -18.29 33.54 -10.39
C VAL A 2 -17.89 33.82 -11.83
N THR A 3 -16.85 33.15 -12.31
CA THR A 3 -16.29 33.42 -13.63
C THR A 3 -17.17 32.78 -14.69
N HIS A 4 -17.14 33.30 -15.92
CA HIS A 4 -17.99 32.84 -17.02
C HIS A 4 -17.79 31.35 -17.40
N GLN A 5 -16.72 30.74 -16.88
CA GLN A 5 -16.38 29.32 -17.01
C GLN A 5 -17.18 28.43 -16.05
N ASP A 6 -17.57 28.95 -14.88
CA ASP A 6 -18.40 28.25 -13.89
C ASP A 6 -19.86 28.08 -14.39
N ARG A 7 -20.37 29.02 -15.18
CA ARG A 7 -21.75 28.97 -15.74
C ARG A 7 -21.92 28.00 -16.92
N PHE A 8 -20.87 27.71 -17.68
CA PHE A 8 -20.96 26.76 -18.81
C PHE A 8 -20.90 25.30 -18.34
N LEU A 9 -20.39 25.07 -17.13
CA LEU A 9 -20.41 23.79 -16.44
C LEU A 9 -21.82 23.50 -15.87
N GLU A 10 -22.51 24.49 -15.30
CA GLU A 10 -23.81 24.32 -14.65
C GLU A 10 -24.94 23.74 -15.54
N GLU A 11 -25.06 24.14 -16.81
CA GLU A 11 -26.22 23.72 -17.65
C GLU A 11 -26.09 22.33 -18.29
N ASN A 12 -24.87 21.83 -18.56
CA ASN A 12 -24.68 20.46 -19.09
C ASN A 12 -24.42 19.42 -17.98
N LEU A 13 -23.88 19.83 -16.81
CA LEU A 13 -23.70 18.92 -15.68
C LEU A 13 -25.03 18.51 -15.02
N MET A 14 -26.08 19.32 -15.12
CA MET A 14 -27.36 19.03 -14.44
C MET A 14 -28.07 17.76 -14.93
N THR A 15 -27.90 17.35 -16.20
CA THR A 15 -28.42 16.06 -16.67
C THR A 15 -27.50 14.89 -16.32
N ASP A 16 -26.18 15.08 -16.35
CA ASP A 16 -25.19 14.02 -16.10
C ASP A 16 -25.08 13.62 -14.63
N PHE A 17 -25.34 14.55 -13.70
CA PHE A 17 -25.42 14.25 -12.27
C PHE A 17 -26.57 13.29 -11.93
N THR A 18 -27.66 13.26 -12.72
CA THR A 18 -28.80 12.37 -12.42
C THR A 18 -28.45 10.89 -12.53
N ASP A 19 -27.48 10.53 -13.39
CA ASP A 19 -26.99 9.16 -13.50
C ASP A 19 -26.03 8.81 -12.36
N PHE A 20 -25.15 9.73 -11.94
CA PHE A 20 -24.29 9.53 -10.77
C PHE A 20 -25.11 9.44 -9.47
N GLU A 21 -26.13 10.27 -9.29
CA GLU A 21 -27.03 10.20 -8.14
C GLU A 21 -27.72 8.83 -8.02
N ARG A 22 -28.01 8.17 -9.15
CA ARG A 22 -28.70 6.86 -9.19
C ARG A 22 -27.75 5.68 -9.11
N HIS A 23 -26.57 5.78 -9.73
CA HIS A 23 -25.66 4.64 -9.94
C HIS A 23 -24.32 4.79 -9.21
N GLY A 24 -24.06 5.93 -8.57
CA GLY A 24 -22.80 6.26 -7.90
C GLY A 24 -21.61 6.16 -8.86
N PHE A 25 -20.48 5.66 -8.35
CA PHE A 25 -19.26 5.46 -9.13
C PHE A 25 -19.41 4.48 -10.31
N LEU A 26 -20.49 3.69 -10.39
CA LEU A 26 -20.77 2.87 -11.58
C LEU A 26 -21.30 3.70 -12.75
N GLY A 27 -21.78 4.92 -12.50
CA GLY A 27 -22.20 5.89 -13.51
C GLY A 27 -21.14 6.96 -13.80
N VAL A 28 -19.91 6.86 -13.26
CA VAL A 28 -18.89 7.93 -13.33
C VAL A 28 -18.49 8.31 -14.77
N GLU A 29 -18.70 7.42 -15.73
CA GLU A 29 -18.46 7.68 -17.15
C GLU A 29 -19.29 8.86 -17.69
N SER A 30 -20.49 9.11 -17.12
CA SER A 30 -21.33 10.25 -17.50
C SER A 30 -20.73 11.60 -17.11
N LEU A 31 -19.85 11.64 -16.10
CA LEU A 31 -19.31 12.90 -15.55
C LEU A 31 -18.20 13.53 -16.38
N GLN A 32 -17.83 12.93 -17.53
CA GLN A 32 -16.71 13.38 -18.37
C GLN A 32 -15.39 13.56 -17.59
N LEU A 33 -15.24 12.80 -16.51
CA LEU A 33 -14.14 12.92 -15.56
C LEU A 33 -12.78 12.70 -16.25
N SER A 34 -12.75 11.75 -17.19
CA SER A 34 -11.55 11.41 -17.95
C SER A 34 -11.02 12.59 -18.79
N GLN A 35 -11.91 13.36 -19.42
CA GLN A 35 -11.56 14.52 -20.22
C GLN A 35 -11.02 15.63 -19.33
N HIS A 36 -11.70 15.92 -18.22
CA HIS A 36 -11.27 16.91 -17.24
C HIS A 36 -9.89 16.56 -16.67
N ILE A 37 -9.73 15.34 -16.16
CA ILE A 37 -8.47 14.86 -15.60
C ILE A 37 -7.34 14.92 -16.63
N SER A 38 -7.59 14.50 -17.86
CA SER A 38 -6.57 14.53 -18.92
C SER A 38 -6.17 15.96 -19.29
N ALA A 39 -7.09 16.92 -19.25
CA ALA A 39 -6.82 18.32 -19.53
C ALA A 39 -6.03 18.99 -18.39
N THR A 40 -6.40 18.71 -17.14
CA THR A 40 -5.82 19.34 -15.95
C THR A 40 -4.48 18.71 -15.53
N TYR A 41 -4.42 17.37 -15.50
CA TYR A 41 -3.31 16.61 -14.90
C TYR A 41 -2.47 15.84 -15.94
N GLY A 42 -2.73 16.04 -17.24
CA GLY A 42 -2.12 15.32 -18.35
C GLY A 42 -0.60 15.09 -18.25
N PRO A 43 0.22 16.12 -17.92
CA PRO A 43 1.67 15.96 -17.77
C PRO A 43 2.06 14.92 -16.70
N TYR A 44 1.46 14.98 -15.51
CA TYR A 44 1.71 14.03 -14.41
C TYR A 44 1.25 12.62 -14.78
N LEU A 45 0.10 12.49 -15.44
CA LEU A 45 -0.41 11.18 -15.88
C LEU A 45 0.48 10.54 -16.94
N SER A 46 0.97 11.33 -17.89
CA SER A 46 1.89 10.86 -18.91
C SER A 46 3.21 10.39 -18.29
N LEU A 47 3.71 11.13 -17.29
CA LEU A 47 4.92 10.77 -16.57
C LEU A 47 4.77 9.43 -15.82
N PHE A 48 3.67 9.26 -15.08
CA PHE A 48 3.38 8.00 -14.39
C PHE A 48 3.29 6.83 -15.37
N ARG A 49 2.61 6.99 -16.52
CA ARG A 49 2.49 5.92 -17.54
C ARG A 49 3.84 5.51 -18.10
N ARG A 50 4.72 6.47 -18.40
CA ARG A 50 6.10 6.20 -18.84
C ARG A 50 6.87 5.40 -17.78
N LEU A 51 6.85 5.85 -16.52
CA LEU A 51 7.51 5.15 -15.42
C LEU A 51 6.94 3.74 -15.21
N ASN A 52 5.61 3.61 -15.23
CA ASN A 52 4.93 2.33 -15.11
C ASN A 52 5.34 1.36 -16.22
N GLN A 53 5.48 1.83 -17.46
CA GLN A 53 5.96 1.00 -18.56
C GLN A 53 7.37 0.49 -18.29
N VAL A 54 8.28 1.36 -17.82
CA VAL A 54 9.65 0.98 -17.46
C VAL A 54 9.65 -0.06 -16.34
N ALA A 55 8.94 0.20 -15.24
CA ALA A 55 8.85 -0.70 -14.10
C ALA A 55 8.23 -2.05 -14.46
N TRP A 56 7.16 -2.04 -15.28
CA TRP A 56 6.50 -3.25 -15.75
C TRP A 56 7.41 -4.10 -16.62
N SER A 57 8.09 -3.51 -17.60
CA SER A 57 9.08 -4.22 -18.42
C SER A 57 10.20 -4.80 -17.56
N PHE A 58 10.74 -4.02 -16.62
CA PHE A 58 11.81 -4.45 -15.73
C PHE A 58 11.44 -5.70 -14.91
N GLN A 59 10.17 -5.84 -14.49
CA GLN A 59 9.68 -7.03 -13.77
C GLN A 59 9.88 -8.35 -14.55
N TYR A 60 9.81 -8.30 -15.89
CA TYR A 60 9.95 -9.49 -16.73
C TYR A 60 11.38 -9.68 -17.25
N GLU A 61 12.21 -8.65 -17.16
CA GLU A 61 13.60 -8.67 -17.60
C GLU A 61 14.57 -9.10 -16.48
N MET A 62 14.21 -8.88 -15.21
CA MET A 62 15.05 -9.25 -14.06
C MET A 62 15.25 -10.77 -13.91
N ASN A 63 16.47 -11.19 -13.56
CA ASN A 63 16.78 -12.59 -13.27
C ASN A 63 16.40 -12.94 -11.83
N ILE A 64 15.22 -13.52 -11.65
CA ILE A 64 14.73 -13.93 -10.33
C ILE A 64 15.43 -15.23 -9.91
N PRO A 65 16.19 -15.24 -8.78
CA PRO A 65 16.82 -16.46 -8.33
C PRO A 65 15.78 -17.47 -7.85
N LYS A 66 16.12 -18.75 -7.95
CA LYS A 66 15.30 -19.80 -7.34
C LYS A 66 15.36 -19.67 -5.81
N PRO A 67 14.24 -19.82 -5.07
CA PRO A 67 14.23 -19.66 -3.62
C PRO A 67 15.23 -20.55 -2.86
N GLU A 68 15.55 -21.73 -3.38
CA GLU A 68 16.55 -22.63 -2.79
C GLU A 68 17.99 -22.12 -2.87
N ASN A 69 18.28 -21.21 -3.82
CA ASN A 69 19.59 -20.62 -4.02
C ASN A 69 19.71 -19.27 -3.32
N ASP A 70 18.68 -18.44 -3.44
CA ASP A 70 18.60 -17.13 -2.79
C ASP A 70 17.14 -16.77 -2.52
N ILE A 71 16.71 -17.09 -1.30
CA ILE A 71 15.37 -16.78 -0.82
C ILE A 71 15.15 -15.27 -0.68
N THR A 72 16.19 -14.49 -0.32
CA THR A 72 16.07 -13.05 -0.13
C THR A 72 15.82 -12.35 -1.46
N GLY A 73 16.57 -12.69 -2.51
CA GLY A 73 16.33 -12.18 -3.86
C GLY A 73 14.93 -12.54 -4.37
N ALA A 74 14.49 -13.79 -4.18
CA ALA A 74 13.14 -14.21 -4.56
C ALA A 74 12.04 -13.40 -3.83
N TRP A 75 12.21 -13.12 -2.53
CA TRP A 75 11.30 -12.25 -1.78
C TRP A 75 11.32 -10.81 -2.27
N CYS A 76 12.50 -10.26 -2.60
CA CYS A 76 12.61 -8.90 -3.13
C CYS A 76 11.81 -8.75 -4.45
N ALA A 77 11.92 -9.74 -5.34
CA ALA A 77 11.14 -9.76 -6.59
C ALA A 77 9.62 -9.80 -6.34
N ILE A 78 9.16 -10.61 -5.38
CA ILE A 78 7.73 -10.69 -5.01
C ILE A 78 7.25 -9.37 -4.41
N LEU A 79 8.03 -8.78 -3.49
CA LEU A 79 7.69 -7.50 -2.86
C LEU A 79 7.61 -6.38 -3.91
N TYR A 80 8.56 -6.33 -4.84
CA TYR A 80 8.53 -5.40 -5.97
C TYR A 80 7.25 -5.52 -6.80
N ALA A 81 6.89 -6.74 -7.22
CA ALA A 81 5.66 -6.97 -7.97
C ALA A 81 4.41 -6.51 -7.20
N ARG A 82 4.40 -6.68 -5.87
CA ARG A 82 3.31 -6.15 -5.02
C ARG A 82 3.29 -4.64 -4.97
N VAL A 83 4.43 -3.96 -4.84
CA VAL A 83 4.50 -2.49 -4.89
C VAL A 83 3.94 -1.99 -6.21
N LEU A 84 4.35 -2.59 -7.34
CA LEU A 84 3.88 -2.23 -8.67
C LEU A 84 2.35 -2.38 -8.80
N ASN A 85 1.81 -3.54 -8.42
CA ASN A 85 0.36 -3.80 -8.48
C ASN A 85 -0.44 -2.82 -7.62
N PHE A 86 -0.01 -2.55 -6.39
CA PHE A 86 -0.70 -1.60 -5.50
C PHE A 86 -0.62 -0.16 -6.02
N THR A 87 0.52 0.24 -6.59
CA THR A 87 0.70 1.56 -7.19
C THR A 87 -0.21 1.73 -8.42
N GLN A 88 -0.30 0.72 -9.28
CA GLN A 88 -1.21 0.71 -10.43
C GLN A 88 -2.68 0.77 -10.00
N ALA A 89 -3.08 -0.01 -8.99
CA ALA A 89 -4.42 0.03 -8.44
C ALA A 89 -4.75 1.41 -7.86
N SER A 90 -3.82 1.98 -7.09
CA SER A 90 -3.94 3.33 -6.53
C SER A 90 -4.13 4.39 -7.61
N TYR A 91 -3.32 4.35 -8.67
CA TYR A 91 -3.45 5.23 -9.84
C TYR A 91 -4.81 5.08 -10.53
N MET A 92 -5.27 3.85 -10.79
CA MET A 92 -6.57 3.64 -11.45
C MET A 92 -7.73 4.15 -10.61
N LEU A 93 -7.69 3.96 -9.29
CA LEU A 93 -8.73 4.46 -8.39
C LEU A 93 -8.75 5.99 -8.33
N SER A 94 -7.58 6.63 -8.29
CA SER A 94 -7.50 8.10 -8.24
C SER A 94 -8.03 8.75 -9.53
N LEU A 95 -7.84 8.11 -10.69
CA LEU A 95 -8.44 8.56 -11.95
C LEU A 95 -9.97 8.49 -11.98
N ASN A 96 -10.59 7.73 -11.08
CA ASN A 96 -12.04 7.65 -10.93
C ASN A 96 -12.54 8.52 -9.76
N GLY A 97 -11.68 9.37 -9.18
CA GLY A 97 -11.97 10.18 -8.00
C GLY A 97 -12.26 9.38 -6.73
N LEU A 98 -11.86 8.10 -6.68
CA LEU A 98 -11.97 7.24 -5.51
C LEU A 98 -10.76 7.46 -4.58
N ARG A 99 -10.63 8.68 -4.06
CA ARG A 99 -9.43 9.15 -3.35
C ARG A 99 -9.07 8.29 -2.13
N VAL A 100 -10.03 8.05 -1.24
CA VAL A 100 -9.83 7.25 -0.02
C VAL A 100 -9.36 5.82 -0.34
N GLN A 101 -9.95 5.20 -1.36
CA GLN A 101 -9.57 3.85 -1.81
C GLN A 101 -8.18 3.89 -2.47
N ALA A 102 -7.87 4.92 -3.25
CA ALA A 102 -6.54 5.11 -3.82
C ALA A 102 -5.46 5.24 -2.74
N GLU A 103 -5.69 6.03 -1.69
CA GLU A 103 -4.79 6.17 -0.54
C GLU A 103 -4.60 4.87 0.23
N THR A 104 -5.68 4.09 0.38
CA THR A 104 -5.60 2.75 0.95
C THR A 104 -4.65 1.87 0.14
N GLN A 105 -4.74 1.89 -1.20
CA GLN A 105 -3.82 1.14 -2.06
C GLN A 105 -2.39 1.68 -2.01
N LEU A 106 -2.20 3.01 -1.94
CA LEU A 106 -0.87 3.62 -1.75
C LEU A 106 -0.23 3.12 -0.45
N ARG A 107 -0.98 3.10 0.65
CA ARG A 107 -0.51 2.52 1.91
C ARG A 107 -0.15 1.05 1.77
N CYS A 108 -0.97 0.26 1.08
CA CYS A 108 -0.64 -1.12 0.77
C CYS A 108 0.62 -1.27 -0.10
N ALA A 109 0.98 -0.27 -0.92
CA ALA A 109 2.24 -0.23 -1.67
C ALA A 109 3.45 0.11 -0.76
N LEU A 110 3.27 0.96 0.25
CA LEU A 110 4.34 1.38 1.16
C LEU A 110 4.84 0.22 2.04
N GLU A 111 3.98 -0.67 2.54
CA GLU A 111 4.43 -1.81 3.36
C GLU A 111 5.44 -2.73 2.65
N PRO A 112 5.17 -3.24 1.43
CA PRO A 112 6.15 -4.03 0.70
C PRO A 112 7.34 -3.19 0.25
N LEU A 113 7.19 -1.89 -0.02
CA LEU A 113 8.32 -1.00 -0.33
C LEU A 113 9.30 -0.92 0.85
N PHE A 114 8.78 -0.70 2.07
CA PHE A 114 9.61 -0.65 3.27
C PHE A 114 10.32 -1.97 3.53
N LYS A 115 9.63 -3.11 3.33
CA LYS A 115 10.24 -4.44 3.47
C LYS A 115 11.32 -4.68 2.40
N LEU A 116 11.06 -4.27 1.16
CA LEU A 116 12.00 -4.37 0.04
C LEU A 116 13.27 -3.56 0.33
N GLY A 117 13.12 -2.29 0.72
CA GLY A 117 14.26 -1.43 1.10
C GLY A 117 15.01 -1.98 2.32
N ALA A 118 14.31 -2.50 3.32
CA ALA A 118 14.93 -3.12 4.50
C ALA A 118 15.75 -4.37 4.16
N LEU A 119 15.24 -5.27 3.31
CA LEU A 119 15.97 -6.44 2.84
C LEU A 119 17.21 -6.06 2.04
N LYS A 120 17.09 -5.03 1.19
CA LYS A 120 18.19 -4.50 0.40
C LYS A 120 19.29 -3.88 1.28
N ASN A 121 18.91 -3.11 2.31
CA ASN A 121 19.87 -2.38 3.15
C ASN A 121 20.43 -3.20 4.32
N ASP A 122 19.69 -4.20 4.81
CA ASP A 122 20.08 -5.04 5.94
C ASP A 122 19.77 -6.52 5.66
N PRO A 123 20.74 -7.30 5.15
CA PRO A 123 20.54 -8.72 4.87
C PRO A 123 20.09 -9.56 6.09
N LYS A 124 20.39 -9.11 7.32
CA LYS A 124 19.96 -9.82 8.54
C LYS A 124 18.47 -9.63 8.80
N PHE A 125 17.84 -8.62 8.21
CA PHE A 125 16.41 -8.37 8.32
C PHE A 125 15.57 -9.53 7.81
N MET A 126 16.08 -10.31 6.85
CA MET A 126 15.38 -11.49 6.31
C MET A 126 14.95 -12.46 7.42
N ILE A 127 15.79 -12.64 8.44
CA ILE A 127 15.48 -13.56 9.54
C ILE A 127 14.36 -13.01 10.42
N GLU A 128 14.36 -11.69 10.69
CA GLU A 128 13.29 -11.05 11.44
C GLU A 128 11.96 -11.12 10.67
N TYR A 129 12.03 -10.90 9.36
CA TYR A 129 10.87 -10.98 8.48
C TYR A 129 10.28 -12.40 8.43
N GLU A 130 11.13 -13.42 8.31
CA GLU A 130 10.70 -14.82 8.33
C GLU A 130 10.06 -15.21 9.67
N LEU A 131 10.65 -14.79 10.79
CA LEU A 131 10.08 -15.06 12.12
C LEU A 131 8.72 -14.36 12.30
N ALA A 132 8.55 -13.16 11.74
CA ALA A 132 7.27 -12.44 11.75
C ALA A 132 6.21 -13.20 10.94
N GLU A 133 6.56 -13.68 9.75
CA GLU A 133 5.66 -14.50 8.92
C GLU A 133 5.25 -15.80 9.63
N ARG A 134 6.20 -16.51 10.27
CA ARG A 134 5.90 -17.70 11.08
C ARG A 134 4.94 -17.39 12.24
N LYS A 135 5.11 -16.24 12.89
CA LYS A 135 4.17 -15.77 13.94
C LYS A 135 2.77 -15.53 13.37
N ASP A 136 2.66 -14.92 12.20
CA ASP A 136 1.37 -14.67 11.55
C ASP A 136 0.69 -15.97 11.11
N GLN A 137 1.44 -16.93 10.54
CA GLN A 137 0.93 -18.26 10.21
C GLN A 137 0.42 -19.01 11.45
N LEU A 138 1.13 -18.90 12.59
CA LEU A 138 0.67 -19.46 13.86
C LEU A 138 -0.64 -18.81 14.33
N LYS A 139 -0.78 -17.47 14.19
CA LYS A 139 -2.01 -16.74 14.54
C LYS A 139 -3.18 -17.15 13.65
N GLN A 140 -2.95 -17.35 12.35
CA GLN A 140 -3.96 -17.84 11.40
C GLN A 140 -4.40 -19.27 11.75
N GLY A 141 -3.44 -20.18 11.98
CA GLY A 141 -3.72 -21.56 12.39
C GLY A 141 -4.55 -21.64 13.66
N ARG A 142 -4.22 -20.83 14.68
CA ARG A 142 -5.02 -20.70 15.91
C ARG A 142 -6.44 -20.19 15.65
N SER A 143 -6.59 -19.20 14.77
CA SER A 143 -7.92 -18.67 14.41
C SER A 143 -8.80 -19.74 13.76
N ILE A 144 -8.22 -20.57 12.87
CA ILE A 144 -8.90 -21.70 12.24
C ILE A 144 -9.27 -22.76 13.28
N LEU A 145 -8.34 -23.10 14.18
CA LEU A 145 -8.57 -24.06 15.25
C LEU A 145 -9.75 -23.63 16.15
N GLU A 146 -9.78 -22.38 16.58
CA GLU A 146 -10.86 -21.83 17.39
C GLU A 146 -12.20 -21.82 16.65
N TYR A 147 -12.19 -21.53 15.35
CA TYR A 147 -13.37 -21.67 14.50
C TYR A 147 -13.89 -23.13 14.49
N LEU A 148 -13.02 -24.11 14.27
CA LEU A 148 -13.39 -25.54 14.25
C LEU A 148 -13.98 -26.00 15.59
N LYS A 149 -13.40 -25.56 16.71
CA LYS A 149 -13.91 -25.87 18.07
C LYS A 149 -15.32 -25.34 18.30
N ARG A 150 -15.66 -24.17 17.74
CA ARG A 150 -17.01 -23.57 17.85
C ARG A 150 -18.08 -24.29 17.02
N GLN A 151 -17.70 -24.93 15.91
CA GLN A 151 -18.67 -25.52 14.94
C GLN A 151 -19.33 -26.83 15.41
N LYS A 152 -19.28 -27.15 16.72
CA LYS A 152 -19.57 -28.46 17.32
C LYS A 152 -18.61 -29.54 16.78
N PRO A 153 -18.06 -30.43 17.64
CA PRO A 153 -17.01 -31.37 17.23
C PRO A 153 -17.55 -32.48 16.33
N ARG A 154 -17.76 -32.19 15.04
CA ARG A 154 -17.98 -33.22 14.02
C ARG A 154 -16.67 -33.80 13.49
N ASP A 155 -15.56 -33.10 13.71
CA ASP A 155 -14.25 -33.44 13.14
C ASP A 155 -13.12 -33.33 14.18
N ASN A 156 -13.20 -34.16 15.23
CA ASN A 156 -12.17 -34.25 16.27
C ASN A 156 -10.79 -34.60 15.71
N ALA A 157 -10.74 -35.36 14.61
CA ALA A 157 -9.49 -35.72 13.94
C ALA A 157 -8.80 -34.48 13.36
N ARG A 158 -9.54 -33.63 12.62
CA ARG A 158 -9.00 -32.39 12.07
C ARG A 158 -8.59 -31.39 13.15
N ILE A 159 -9.39 -31.25 14.22
CA ILE A 159 -9.03 -30.40 15.37
C ILE A 159 -7.68 -30.84 15.94
N LYS A 160 -7.53 -32.15 16.22
CA LYS A 160 -6.29 -32.71 16.77
C LYS A 160 -5.10 -32.53 15.81
N SER A 161 -5.30 -32.73 14.51
CA SER A 161 -4.28 -32.51 13.48
C SER A 161 -3.79 -31.06 13.48
N MET A 162 -4.73 -30.10 13.52
CA MET A 162 -4.42 -28.67 13.55
C MET A 162 -3.74 -28.25 14.85
N GLU A 163 -4.09 -28.86 15.99
CA GLU A 163 -3.41 -28.63 17.28
C GLU A 163 -1.94 -29.05 17.22
N VAL A 164 -1.66 -30.24 16.65
CA VAL A 164 -0.29 -30.73 16.46
C VAL A 164 0.51 -29.80 15.55
N GLU A 165 -0.07 -29.38 14.42
CA GLU A 165 0.58 -28.45 13.48
C GLU A 165 0.87 -27.09 14.14
N CYS A 166 -0.09 -26.51 14.86
CA CYS A 166 0.10 -25.26 15.56
C CYS A 166 1.16 -25.36 16.66
N GLN A 167 1.23 -26.49 17.36
CA GLN A 167 2.24 -26.72 18.39
C GLN A 167 3.64 -26.83 17.79
N ALA A 168 3.81 -27.57 16.68
CA ALA A 168 5.08 -27.66 15.97
C ALA A 168 5.56 -26.28 15.48
N LYS A 169 4.69 -25.50 14.81
CA LYS A 169 5.01 -24.13 14.38
C LYS A 169 5.39 -23.20 15.54
N LYS A 170 4.74 -23.36 16.69
CA LYS A 170 5.06 -22.61 17.91
C LYS A 170 6.46 -22.94 18.42
N GLU A 171 6.83 -24.21 18.47
CA GLU A 171 8.15 -24.65 18.95
C GLU A 171 9.27 -24.16 18.02
N GLU A 172 9.08 -24.26 16.71
CA GLU A 172 10.02 -23.71 15.72
C GLU A 172 10.20 -22.19 15.86
N LEU A 173 9.10 -21.45 16.06
CA LEU A 173 9.15 -20.00 16.28
C LEU A 173 9.91 -19.66 17.58
N ILE A 174 9.67 -20.39 18.67
CA ILE A 174 10.37 -20.18 19.95
C ILE A 174 11.87 -20.39 19.77
N LEU A 175 12.26 -21.48 19.10
CA LEU A 175 13.67 -21.77 18.84
C LEU A 175 14.31 -20.65 18.01
N GLY A 176 13.65 -20.23 16.93
CA GLY A 176 14.11 -19.13 16.09
C GLY A 176 14.28 -17.82 16.86
N LEU A 177 13.31 -17.46 17.70
CA LEU A 177 13.34 -16.26 18.53
C LEU A 177 14.40 -16.34 19.63
N LYS A 178 14.63 -17.50 20.27
CA LYS A 178 15.70 -17.65 21.27
C LYS A 178 17.08 -17.45 20.66
N ASN A 179 17.26 -17.88 19.41
CA ASN A 179 18.52 -17.71 18.69
C ASN A 179 18.76 -16.25 18.25
N HIS A 180 17.71 -15.53 17.80
CA HIS A 180 17.86 -14.21 17.17
C HIS A 180 17.49 -13.02 18.08
N ARG A 181 16.65 -13.25 19.08
CA ARG A 181 16.13 -12.24 20.02
C ARG A 181 16.10 -12.80 21.46
N PRO A 182 17.22 -13.32 22.00
CA PRO A 182 17.26 -13.94 23.33
C PRO A 182 16.76 -13.01 24.45
N GLN A 183 16.95 -11.69 24.31
CA GLN A 183 16.49 -10.68 25.26
C GLN A 183 14.97 -10.70 25.47
N LEU A 184 14.18 -11.23 24.53
CA LEU A 184 12.74 -11.39 24.70
C LEU A 184 12.41 -12.45 25.77
N PHE A 185 13.31 -13.36 26.10
CA PHE A 185 13.07 -14.48 27.02
C PHE A 185 13.72 -14.29 28.40
N GLU A 186 14.58 -13.28 28.60
CA GLU A 186 15.27 -13.06 29.88
C GLU A 186 14.30 -12.83 31.06
N LYS A 187 13.12 -12.24 30.78
CA LYS A 187 12.11 -11.88 31.79
C LYS A 187 10.69 -12.28 31.43
N ASN A 188 10.51 -13.04 30.35
CA ASN A 188 9.20 -13.39 29.84
C ASN A 188 9.14 -14.89 29.60
N ASP A 189 7.99 -15.51 29.88
CA ASP A 189 7.71 -16.86 29.39
C ASP A 189 7.58 -16.88 27.85
N ASP A 190 7.60 -18.08 27.26
CA ASP A 190 7.56 -18.25 25.81
C ASP A 190 6.32 -17.60 25.17
N LYS A 191 5.16 -17.60 25.85
CA LYS A 191 3.92 -17.00 25.32
C LYS A 191 4.07 -15.48 25.24
N THR A 192 4.51 -14.87 26.34
CA THR A 192 4.71 -13.43 26.47
C THR A 192 5.79 -12.93 25.51
N ALA A 193 6.87 -13.71 25.31
CA ALA A 193 7.92 -13.39 24.35
C ALA A 193 7.40 -13.37 22.90
N ILE A 194 6.62 -14.38 22.49
CA ILE A 194 5.98 -14.42 21.16
C ILE A 194 5.03 -13.23 20.99
N GLU A 195 4.23 -12.89 22.00
CA GLU A 195 3.28 -11.78 21.94
C GLU A 195 4.01 -10.44 21.73
N LYS A 196 5.10 -10.20 22.46
CA LYS A 196 5.92 -8.98 22.35
C LYS A 196 6.74 -8.88 21.06
N PHE A 197 7.09 -10.00 20.43
CA PHE A 197 7.84 -9.96 19.18
C PHE A 197 7.00 -9.36 18.05
N SER A 198 7.48 -8.29 17.41
CA SER A 198 6.84 -7.72 16.23
C SER A 198 7.90 -7.13 15.31
N VAL A 199 7.59 -7.12 14.01
CA VAL A 199 8.34 -6.36 13.00
C VAL A 199 7.39 -5.30 12.47
N PRO A 200 7.28 -4.14 13.15
CA PRO A 200 6.35 -3.11 12.73
C PRO A 200 6.80 -2.47 11.41
N ALA A 201 5.85 -1.89 10.67
CA ALA A 201 6.15 -1.18 9.42
C ALA A 201 7.16 -0.04 9.63
N SER A 202 7.14 0.62 10.79
CA SER A 202 8.13 1.65 11.15
C SER A 202 9.57 1.11 11.20
N LEU A 203 9.79 -0.09 11.75
CA LEU A 203 11.11 -0.72 11.77
C LEU A 203 11.58 -1.06 10.36
N SER A 204 10.67 -1.53 9.50
CA SER A 204 10.99 -1.80 8.09
C SER A 204 11.32 -0.50 7.36
N ALA A 205 10.56 0.56 7.60
CA ALA A 205 10.79 1.88 7.01
C ALA A 205 12.11 2.50 7.48
N GLU A 206 12.44 2.40 8.77
CA GLU A 206 13.72 2.83 9.33
C GLU A 206 14.89 2.11 8.64
N LYS A 207 14.82 0.78 8.53
CA LYS A 207 15.85 -0.01 7.82
C LYS A 207 15.93 0.32 6.32
N ALA A 208 14.81 0.69 5.70
CA ALA A 208 14.77 1.16 4.32
C ALA A 208 15.33 2.58 4.13
N GLY A 209 15.53 3.35 5.19
CA GLY A 209 15.86 4.78 5.10
C GLY A 209 14.66 5.64 4.70
N LEU A 210 13.43 5.17 4.97
CA LEU A 210 12.16 5.78 4.60
C LEU A 210 11.28 6.07 5.82
N LEU A 211 11.87 6.38 6.98
CA LEU A 211 11.10 6.64 8.20
C LEU A 211 10.19 7.86 8.05
N ASP A 212 10.63 8.91 7.37
CA ASP A 212 9.81 10.09 7.09
C ASP A 212 8.56 9.73 6.28
N TRP A 213 8.67 8.77 5.35
CA TRP A 213 7.53 8.29 4.56
C TRP A 213 6.56 7.48 5.41
N TYR A 214 7.08 6.74 6.39
CA TYR A 214 6.23 6.09 7.37
C TYR A 214 5.44 7.13 8.17
N ASP A 215 6.08 8.20 8.63
CA ASP A 215 5.43 9.20 9.46
C ASP A 215 4.45 10.09 8.68
N LEU A 216 4.79 10.48 7.44
CA LEU A 216 4.03 11.44 6.63
C LEU A 216 2.99 10.78 5.71
N LEU A 217 3.29 9.63 5.11
CA LEU A 217 2.39 9.00 4.13
C LEU A 217 1.64 7.82 4.76
N TYR A 218 2.39 6.89 5.37
CA TYR A 218 1.78 5.66 5.89
C TYR A 218 0.92 5.92 7.14
N ARG A 219 1.44 6.66 8.11
CA ARG A 219 0.75 6.93 9.38
C ARG A 219 -0.39 7.93 9.19
N MET A 220 -0.21 9.00 8.44
CA MET A 220 -1.29 9.97 8.20
C MET A 220 -2.43 9.36 7.39
N GLY A 221 -2.11 8.56 6.37
CA GLY A 221 -3.11 7.79 5.60
C GLY A 221 -3.77 6.64 6.36
N SER A 222 -3.48 6.43 7.66
CA SER A 222 -4.16 5.40 8.45
C SER A 222 -5.62 5.73 8.69
N ALA A 223 -5.95 7.02 8.81
CA ALA A 223 -7.31 7.49 9.05
C ALA A 223 -8.26 7.02 7.94
N SER A 224 -7.80 7.05 6.68
CA SER A 224 -8.56 6.62 5.49
C SER A 224 -8.94 5.12 5.52
N ILE A 225 -8.26 4.29 6.34
CA ILE A 225 -8.53 2.84 6.46
C ILE A 225 -9.39 2.52 7.68
N HIS A 226 -9.36 3.37 8.71
CA HIS A 226 -10.10 3.14 9.93
C HIS A 226 -11.47 3.79 9.83
N SER A 227 -12.53 3.08 10.22
CA SER A 227 -13.87 3.66 10.37
C SER A 227 -14.02 4.36 11.72
N ASP A 228 -13.03 5.18 12.09
CA ASP A 228 -13.16 6.01 13.29
C ASP A 228 -14.09 7.20 13.01
N ALA A 229 -14.66 7.79 14.06
CA ALA A 229 -15.63 8.87 13.89
C ALA A 229 -15.04 10.05 13.11
N LYS A 230 -13.75 10.34 13.30
CA LYS A 230 -13.08 11.46 12.67
C LYS A 230 -12.91 11.26 11.16
N SER A 231 -12.56 10.06 10.71
CA SER A 231 -12.44 9.74 9.28
C SER A 231 -13.80 9.78 8.57
N LEU A 232 -14.87 9.36 9.26
CA LEU A 232 -16.23 9.47 8.76
C LEU A 232 -16.68 10.93 8.65
N GLU A 233 -16.30 11.78 9.59
CA GLU A 233 -16.61 13.21 9.58
C GLU A 233 -15.83 13.97 8.49
N SER A 234 -14.53 13.72 8.32
CA SER A 234 -13.66 14.56 7.49
C SER A 234 -13.82 14.38 5.98
N GLY A 235 -14.42 13.28 5.52
CA GLY A 235 -14.47 12.94 4.09
C GLY A 235 -15.87 12.72 3.53
N HIS A 236 -16.88 12.49 4.37
CA HIS A 236 -18.20 12.06 3.92
C HIS A 236 -19.34 13.01 4.29
N PHE A 237 -19.08 14.06 5.07
CA PHE A 237 -20.09 15.07 5.39
C PHE A 237 -19.64 16.45 4.94
N LEU A 238 -20.56 17.19 4.33
CA LEU A 238 -20.45 18.63 4.26
C LEU A 238 -21.04 19.21 5.55
N ILE A 239 -20.19 19.82 6.37
CA ILE A 239 -20.59 20.44 7.63
C ILE A 239 -20.79 21.94 7.38
N GLY A 240 -21.98 22.44 7.70
CA GLY A 240 -22.33 23.85 7.55
C GLY A 240 -21.68 24.74 8.61
N ASP A 241 -21.86 26.06 8.46
CA ASP A 241 -21.30 27.07 9.38
C ASP A 241 -21.81 26.93 10.83
N ASP A 242 -22.96 26.29 11.03
CA ASP A 242 -23.58 26.02 12.34
C ASP A 242 -23.13 24.70 12.98
N HIS A 243 -22.18 23.99 12.35
CA HIS A 243 -21.70 22.66 12.72
C HIS A 243 -22.73 21.52 12.54
N GLU A 244 -23.82 21.75 11.80
CA GLU A 244 -24.75 20.70 11.41
C GLU A 244 -24.31 20.03 10.10
N VAL A 245 -24.68 18.76 9.92
CA VAL A 245 -24.43 18.03 8.68
C VAL A 245 -25.46 18.46 7.64
N GLU A 246 -25.01 19.07 6.54
CA GLU A 246 -25.87 19.49 5.45
C GLU A 246 -26.13 18.35 4.46
N PHE A 247 -25.08 17.68 3.99
CA PHE A 247 -25.17 16.62 2.98
C PHE A 247 -24.08 15.55 3.14
N ILE A 248 -24.31 14.38 2.54
CA ILE A 248 -23.29 13.34 2.40
C ILE A 248 -22.45 13.65 1.14
N LYS A 249 -21.13 13.84 1.31
CA LYS A 249 -20.16 13.99 0.22
C LYS A 249 -19.78 12.61 -0.29
N ASN A 250 -20.20 12.28 -1.52
CA ASN A 250 -19.87 11.02 -2.21
C ASN A 250 -19.36 11.25 -3.64
N GLU A 251 -19.12 12.50 -4.02
CA GLU A 251 -18.67 12.87 -5.36
C GLU A 251 -17.20 12.48 -5.61
N PRO A 252 -16.77 12.32 -6.87
CA PRO A 252 -15.37 12.08 -7.20
C PRO A 252 -14.46 13.19 -6.66
N GLU A 253 -13.39 12.81 -5.97
CA GLU A 253 -12.44 13.75 -5.38
C GLU A 253 -11.13 13.78 -6.17
N LEU A 254 -10.81 14.94 -6.74
CA LEU A 254 -9.63 15.16 -7.59
C LEU A 254 -8.63 16.16 -7.00
N GLU A 255 -8.86 16.63 -5.79
CA GLU A 255 -7.97 17.55 -5.10
C GLU A 255 -6.57 16.92 -4.96
N ASP A 256 -5.54 17.73 -5.26
CA ASP A 256 -4.13 17.35 -5.20
C ASP A 256 -3.79 16.03 -5.92
N LEU A 257 -4.52 15.72 -7.02
CA LEU A 257 -4.29 14.50 -7.79
C LEU A 257 -2.86 14.44 -8.35
N ASP A 258 -2.28 15.59 -8.71
CA ASP A 258 -0.90 15.67 -9.17
C ASP A 258 0.13 15.34 -8.08
N GLU A 259 -0.03 15.84 -6.85
CA GLU A 259 0.85 15.50 -5.71
C GLU A 259 0.75 14.02 -5.37
N PHE A 260 -0.46 13.47 -5.46
CA PHE A 260 -0.69 12.05 -5.28
C PHE A 260 -0.03 11.21 -6.36
N VAL A 261 -0.18 11.58 -7.63
CA VAL A 261 0.47 10.90 -8.76
C VAL A 261 2.01 11.03 -8.67
N ASN A 262 2.52 12.17 -8.20
CA ASN A 262 3.95 12.37 -7.93
C ASN A 262 4.43 11.42 -6.82
N THR A 263 3.68 11.31 -5.74
CA THR A 263 3.97 10.34 -4.66
C THR A 263 4.02 8.91 -5.19
N LEU A 264 3.06 8.51 -6.03
CA LEU A 264 3.06 7.19 -6.69
C LEU A 264 4.27 6.99 -7.61
N CYS A 265 4.69 8.02 -8.36
CA CYS A 265 5.91 7.95 -9.15
C CYS A 265 7.13 7.71 -8.25
N THR A 266 7.23 8.43 -7.13
CA THR A 266 8.36 8.33 -6.22
C THR A 266 8.40 6.97 -5.52
N VAL A 267 7.25 6.41 -5.12
CA VAL A 267 7.12 5.02 -4.63
C VAL A 267 7.71 4.04 -5.65
N LEU A 268 7.30 4.17 -6.91
CA LEU A 268 7.69 3.22 -7.95
C LEU A 268 9.16 3.34 -8.34
N LEU A 269 9.71 4.56 -8.38
CA LEU A 269 11.14 4.81 -8.56
C LEU A 269 11.97 4.11 -7.47
N ASN A 270 11.63 4.32 -6.21
CA ASN A 270 12.32 3.65 -5.09
C ASN A 270 12.19 2.13 -5.19
N ALA A 271 11.03 1.61 -5.60
CA ALA A 271 10.83 0.18 -5.77
C ALA A 271 11.80 -0.41 -6.80
N VAL A 272 11.89 0.20 -7.99
CA VAL A 272 12.81 -0.21 -9.06
C VAL A 272 14.27 -0.17 -8.59
N GLU A 273 14.67 0.91 -7.94
CA GLU A 273 16.03 1.06 -7.41
C GLU A 273 16.37 0.01 -6.35
N PHE A 274 15.46 -0.24 -5.40
CA PHE A 274 15.69 -1.24 -4.37
C PHE A 274 15.76 -2.65 -4.92
N VAL A 275 14.85 -3.04 -5.83
CA VAL A 275 14.89 -4.39 -6.39
C VAL A 275 16.10 -4.60 -7.30
N GLY A 276 16.47 -3.59 -8.10
CA GLY A 276 17.66 -3.67 -8.95
C GLY A 276 18.93 -3.82 -8.12
N ALA A 277 19.07 -3.02 -7.07
CA ALA A 277 20.19 -3.13 -6.14
C ALA A 277 20.19 -4.46 -5.36
N ALA A 278 19.04 -4.97 -4.95
CA ALA A 278 18.93 -6.23 -4.22
C ALA A 278 19.29 -7.45 -5.08
N LEU A 279 18.95 -7.42 -6.37
CA LEU A 279 19.23 -8.51 -7.31
C LEU A 279 20.58 -8.36 -8.04
N GLY A 280 21.24 -7.21 -7.91
CA GLY A 280 22.44 -6.90 -8.68
C GLY A 280 22.16 -6.68 -10.17
N GLU A 281 20.95 -6.26 -10.51
CA GLU A 281 20.48 -6.02 -11.88
C GLU A 281 20.78 -4.58 -12.32
N GLU A 282 21.12 -4.42 -13.61
CA GLU A 282 21.25 -3.10 -14.21
C GLU A 282 19.87 -2.49 -14.42
N ILE A 283 19.53 -1.48 -13.62
CA ILE A 283 18.28 -0.73 -13.82
C ILE A 283 18.39 0.17 -15.06
N PRO A 284 17.27 0.49 -15.74
CA PRO A 284 17.24 1.37 -16.91
C PRO A 284 17.47 2.86 -16.52
N SER A 285 18.64 3.15 -15.94
CA SER A 285 19.02 4.41 -15.29
C SER A 285 18.77 5.63 -16.18
N GLY A 286 19.16 5.60 -17.46
CA GLY A 286 18.93 6.72 -18.38
C GLY A 286 17.45 7.10 -18.55
N GLN A 287 16.52 6.12 -18.55
CA GLN A 287 15.09 6.40 -18.61
C GLN A 287 14.56 6.91 -17.26
N LEU A 288 15.02 6.31 -16.15
CA LEU A 288 14.61 6.70 -14.81
C LEU A 288 15.10 8.11 -14.45
N ASP A 289 16.32 8.48 -14.84
CA ASP A 289 16.90 9.79 -14.58
C ASP A 289 16.17 10.89 -15.37
N ALA A 290 15.82 10.62 -16.64
CA ALA A 290 14.97 11.51 -17.42
C ALA A 290 13.58 11.70 -16.77
N ILE A 291 12.98 10.62 -16.26
CA ILE A 291 11.70 10.68 -15.54
C ILE A 291 11.82 11.49 -14.24
N LYS A 292 12.90 11.32 -13.47
CA LYS A 292 13.16 12.11 -12.26
C LYS A 292 13.32 13.59 -12.57
N GLU A 293 14.05 13.91 -13.65
CA GLU A 293 14.23 15.29 -14.10
C GLU A 293 12.88 15.93 -14.47
N ASP A 294 12.05 15.21 -15.22
CA ASP A 294 10.69 15.67 -15.57
C ASP A 294 9.82 15.85 -14.31
N LEU A 295 9.93 14.95 -13.33
CA LEU A 295 9.20 15.02 -12.06
C LEU A 295 9.58 16.26 -11.25
N MET A 296 10.88 16.58 -11.18
CA MET A 296 11.39 17.78 -10.50
C MET A 296 10.87 19.05 -11.19
N LYS A 297 10.96 19.13 -12.52
CA LYS A 297 10.45 20.28 -13.29
C LYS A 297 8.96 20.52 -13.05
N LEU A 298 8.15 19.46 -13.02
CA LEU A 298 6.71 19.60 -12.75
C LEU A 298 6.44 20.10 -11.34
N SER A 299 7.23 19.65 -10.36
CA SER A 299 7.10 20.08 -8.96
C SER A 299 7.51 21.54 -8.75
N GLU A 300 8.49 22.03 -9.50
CA GLU A 300 8.93 23.44 -9.45
C GLU A 300 7.89 24.41 -10.01
N LEU A 301 7.12 24.02 -11.03
CA LEU A 301 6.09 24.87 -11.65
C LEU A 301 4.91 25.19 -10.72
N LYS A 302 4.79 24.50 -9.58
CA LYS A 302 3.74 24.73 -8.58
C LYS A 302 4.08 25.82 -7.55
N ASN A 303 5.36 26.16 -7.39
CA ASN A 303 5.86 27.12 -6.40
C ASN A 303 6.05 28.52 -7.02
#